data_AF-I2QE07-F1
#
_entry.id   AF-I2QE07-F1
#
_cell.length_a   1.000
_cell.length_b   1.000
_cell.length_c   1.000
_cell.angle_alpha   90.00
_cell.angle_beta   90.00
_cell.angle_gamma   90.00
#
_symmetry.space_group_name_H-M   'P 1'
#
loop_
_entity.id
_entity.type
_entity.pdbx_description
1 polymer ?
#
loop_
_entity_poly.entity_id
_entity_poly.type
_entity_poly.pdbx_seq_one_letter_code
_entity_poly.pdbx_strand_id
1 'polypeptide(L)' 'MNSMDTFDPDMTCRVHDGLNDQIIEWSPHWASMYREHASRWDDGVISWDGLLLDGWAPIVHGHPCGH' A
#
# COMPACT_ATOMS: atom_id res chain seq x y z
N MET A 1 2.70 -10.36 -1.72
CA MET A 1 2.97 -8.94 -1.41
C MET A 1 3.62 -8.85 -0.03
N ASN A 2 4.21 -7.71 0.32
CA ASN A 2 4.68 -7.45 1.68
C ASN A 2 3.49 -7.18 2.61
N SER A 3 3.64 -7.46 3.91
CA SER A 3 2.63 -7.12 4.93
C SER A 3 2.47 -5.61 5.05
N MET A 4 1.24 -5.14 5.33
CA MET A 4 0.97 -3.73 5.60
C MET A 4 1.70 -3.19 6.84
N ASP A 5 2.22 -4.04 7.74
CA ASP A 5 3.03 -3.58 8.88
C ASP A 5 4.36 -2.93 8.47
N THR A 6 4.89 -3.26 7.29
CA THR A 6 6.14 -2.67 6.76
C THR A 6 5.89 -1.62 5.68
N PHE A 7 4.63 -1.25 5.48
CA PHE A 7 4.20 -0.30 4.47
C PHE A 7 4.71 1.10 4.76
N ASP A 8 5.36 1.72 3.78
CA ASP A 8 5.74 3.13 3.84
C ASP A 8 4.77 3.98 3.00
N PRO A 9 3.86 4.73 3.65
CA PRO A 9 2.87 5.53 2.94
C PRO A 9 3.49 6.74 2.21
N ASP A 10 4.73 7.15 2.52
CA ASP A 10 5.39 8.29 1.85
C ASP A 10 6.04 7.91 0.51
N MET A 11 5.98 6.63 0.11
CA MET A 11 6.56 6.15 -1.14
C MET A 11 5.48 5.78 -2.16
N THR A 12 5.69 6.13 -3.43
CA THR A 12 4.86 5.62 -4.52
C THR A 12 5.04 4.10 -4.64
N CYS A 13 3.95 3.37 -4.45
CA CYS A 13 3.96 1.91 -4.43
C CYS A 13 2.63 1.36 -4.95
N ARG A 14 2.45 0.04 -4.89
CA ARG A 14 1.19 -0.63 -5.21
C ARG A 14 0.64 -1.25 -3.95
N VAL A 15 -0.63 -1.02 -3.66
CA VAL A 15 -1.36 -1.68 -2.57
C VAL A 15 -2.40 -2.63 -3.16
N HIS A 16 -2.64 -3.73 -2.48
CA HIS A 16 -3.67 -4.70 -2.81
C HIS A 16 -4.87 -4.47 -1.91
N ASP A 17 -6.02 -4.22 -2.54
CA ASP A 17 -7.30 -4.17 -1.88
C ASP A 17 -7.96 -5.56 -1.96
N GLY A 18 -7.96 -6.28 -0.86
CA GLY A 18 -8.57 -7.61 -0.74
C GLY A 18 -10.11 -7.56 -0.71
N LEU A 19 -10.72 -6.38 -0.54
CA LEU A 19 -12.18 -6.24 -0.62
C LEU A 19 -12.67 -6.41 -2.07
N ASN A 20 -11.99 -5.77 -3.03
CA ASN A 20 -12.35 -5.81 -4.44
C ASN A 20 -11.37 -6.63 -5.30
N ASP A 21 -10.37 -7.28 -4.69
CA ASP A 21 -9.29 -8.05 -5.34
C ASP A 21 -8.57 -7.23 -6.43
N GLN A 22 -8.14 -6.02 -6.06
CA GLN A 22 -7.57 -5.05 -7.00
C GLN A 22 -6.24 -4.47 -6.55
N ILE A 23 -5.41 -4.11 -7.52
CA ILE A 23 -4.14 -3.41 -7.30
C ILE A 23 -4.35 -1.92 -7.54
N ILE A 24 -4.13 -1.15 -6.49
CA ILE A 24 -4.25 0.31 -6.50
C ILE A 24 -2.84 0.89 -6.49
N GLU A 25 -2.59 1.88 -7.36
CA GLU A 25 -1.35 2.65 -7.31
C GLU A 25 -1.44 3.64 -6.14
N TRP A 26 -0.60 3.42 -5.14
CA TRP A 26 -0.51 4.27 -3.97
C TRP A 26 0.29 5.52 -4.27
N SER A 27 -0.28 6.67 -3.91
CA SER A 27 0.36 7.98 -4.02
C SER A 27 0.69 8.55 -2.64
N PRO A 28 1.89 9.14 -2.44
CA PRO A 28 2.28 9.74 -1.17
C PRO A 28 1.41 10.93 -0.75
N HIS A 29 0.59 11.49 -1.64
CA HIS A 29 -0.43 12.47 -1.27
C HIS A 29 -1.43 11.88 -0.24
N TRP A 30 -1.73 10.58 -0.34
CA TRP A 30 -2.65 9.92 0.59
C TRP A 30 -2.02 9.62 1.95
N ALA A 31 -0.70 9.81 2.12
CA ALA A 31 0.02 9.42 3.33
C ALA A 31 -0.51 10.10 4.61
N SER A 32 -0.83 11.40 4.53
CA SER A 32 -1.41 12.13 5.67
C SER A 32 -2.77 11.56 6.05
N MET A 33 -3.66 11.39 5.07
CA MET A 33 -5.01 10.86 5.28
C MET A 33 -4.97 9.39 5.74
N TYR A 34 -4.01 8.62 5.26
CA TYR A 34 -3.74 7.27 5.71
C TYR A 34 -3.39 7.24 7.19
N ARG A 35 -2.43 8.05 7.64
CA ARG A 35 -2.04 8.08 9.06
C ARG A 35 -3.17 8.50 9.99
N GLU A 36 -4.09 9.35 9.50
CA GLU A 36 -5.21 9.86 10.29
C GLU A 36 -6.41 8.91 10.32
N HIS A 37 -6.70 8.22 9.21
CA HIS A 37 -7.93 7.43 9.04
C HIS A 37 -7.71 5.93 8.93
N ALA A 38 -6.48 5.46 8.66
CA ALA A 38 -6.19 4.04 8.57
C ALA A 38 -6.38 3.40 9.94
N SER A 39 -7.08 2.27 9.94
CA SER A 39 -7.35 1.48 11.14
C SER A 39 -6.94 0.04 10.89
N ARG A 40 -6.20 -0.56 11.83
CA ARG A 40 -5.85 -1.98 11.75
C ARG A 40 -7.14 -2.80 11.86
N TRP A 41 -7.42 -3.59 10.84
CA TRP A 41 -8.60 -4.45 10.81
C TRP A 41 -8.28 -5.85 11.36
N ASP A 42 -7.18 -6.45 10.87
CA ASP A 42 -6.71 -7.78 11.28
C ASP A 42 -5.18 -7.84 11.18
N ASP A 43 -4.57 -9.02 11.37
CA ASP A 43 -3.13 -9.20 11.32
C ASP A 43 -2.63 -9.02 9.87
N GLY A 44 -1.88 -7.93 9.64
CA GLY A 44 -1.41 -7.54 8.31
C GLY A 44 -2.46 -6.89 7.40
N VAL A 45 -3.69 -6.63 7.88
CA VAL A 45 -4.77 -6.00 7.11
C VAL A 45 -5.17 -4.65 7.70
N ILE A 46 -5.26 -3.64 6.84
CA ILE A 46 -5.60 -2.26 7.21
C ILE A 46 -6.85 -1.81 6.47
N SER A 47 -7.87 -1.36 7.20
CA SER A 47 -9.03 -0.69 6.63
C SER A 47 -8.73 0.80 6.45
N TRP A 48 -8.90 1.32 5.24
CA TRP A 48 -8.69 2.74 4.93
C TRP A 48 -9.59 3.18 3.78
N ASP A 49 -10.32 4.28 3.95
CA ASP A 49 -11.24 4.87 2.93
C ASP A 49 -12.25 3.87 2.33
N GLY A 50 -12.67 2.86 3.10
CA GLY A 50 -13.58 1.80 2.64
C GLY A 50 -12.90 0.66 1.89
N LEU A 51 -11.57 0.67 1.79
CA LEU A 51 -10.74 -0.41 1.24
C LEU A 51 -10.20 -1.31 2.36
N LEU A 52 -9.91 -2.57 2.03
CA LEU A 52 -9.19 -3.52 2.89
C LEU A 52 -7.83 -3.83 2.28
N LEU A 53 -6.82 -3.09 2.74
CA LEU A 53 -5.46 -3.24 2.27
C LEU A 53 -4.81 -4.44 2.99
N ASP A 54 -4.55 -5.53 2.27
CA ASP A 54 -3.90 -6.74 2.82
C ASP A 54 -2.46 -6.95 2.34
N GLY A 55 -1.98 -6.08 1.44
CA GLY A 55 -0.59 -6.16 1.01
C GLY A 55 -0.12 -4.96 0.20
N TRP A 56 1.20 -4.79 0.13
CA TRP A 56 1.81 -3.77 -0.71
C TRP A 56 3.07 -4.27 -1.43
N ALA A 57 3.48 -3.55 -2.46
CA ALA A 57 4.70 -3.81 -3.22
C ALA A 57 5.29 -2.49 -3.74
N PRO A 58 6.61 -2.25 -3.61
CA PRO A 58 7.25 -1.07 -4.17
C PRO A 58 7.21 -1.08 -5.70
N ILE A 59 7.07 0.10 -6.31
CA ILE A 59 7.24 0.24 -7.76
C ILE A 59 8.75 0.32 -8.01
N VAL A 60 9.37 -0.83 -8.27
CA VAL A 60 10.73 -0.88 -8.80
C VAL A 60 10.69 -0.44 -10.26
N HIS A 61 10.92 0.86 -10.49
CA HIS A 61 11.34 1.33 -11.80
C HIS A 61 12.68 0.65 -12.09
N GLY A 62 12.67 -0.33 -12.98
CA GLY A 62 13.86 -1.10 -13.33
C GLY A 62 15.03 -0.16 -13.56
N HIS A 63 16.08 -0.29 -12.74
CA HIS A 63 17.37 0.23 -13.13
C HIS A 63 17.69 -0.42 -14.48
N PRO A 64 18.00 0.34 -15.55
CA PRO A 64 18.63 -0.27 -16.70
C PRO A 64 19.91 -0.91 -16.17
N CYS A 65 19.98 -2.23 -16.22
CA CYS A 65 21.17 -2.98 -15.91
C CYS A 65 22.30 -2.40 -16.77
N GLY A 66 23.21 -1.64 -16.14
CA GLY A 66 24.43 -1.19 -16.79
C GLY A 66 25.30 -2.40 -17.08
N HIS A 67 25.65 -2.58 -18.36
CA HIS A 67 26.61 -3.55 -18.84
C HIS A 67 27.54 -2.87 -19.85
#